data_AF-A0A175W9S4-F1
#
_entry.id   AF-A0A175W9S4-F1
#
_cell.length_a   1.000
_cell.length_b   1.000
_cell.length_c   1.000
_cell.angle_alpha   90.00
_cell.angle_beta   90.00
_cell.angle_gamma   90.00
#
_symmetry.space_group_name_H-M   'P 1'
#
loop_
_entity.id
_entity.type
_entity.pdbx_description
1 polymer ?
#
loop_
_entity_poly.entity_id
_entity_poly.type
_entity_poly.pdbx_seq_one_letter_code
_entity_poly.pdbx_strand_id
1 'polypeptide(L)'
;MNEQTSAVPIAIVGGGLGGVVLAVGLLQRGVPFHIYEAAKGFGEIGAGVTFGPNAVRALASVSVDLLRAYDLHITRNAGDTGVFISFRQGTTSGHDSAPSNGENTARDHDHLFDIRGHITLPPGTTQGPKQQQQQQQQPRPVLRTSVHRARFLDEIVKLIPPSAVSFNKAVTSIQGSPDTDTDVNTVANANSAVTLHFTDGSSALASAVIGCDGIKSVTRSYVHGSGPSARP
;
A
#
# COMPACT_ATOMS: atom_id res chain seq x y z
N MET A 1 26.22 -29.14 17.77
CA MET A 1 24.80 -29.12 17.37
C MET A 1 24.69 -28.13 16.24
N ASN A 2 24.52 -28.60 15.00
CA ASN A 2 24.22 -27.69 13.89
C ASN A 2 22.73 -27.38 14.00
N GLU A 3 22.38 -26.16 14.41
CA GLU A 3 21.02 -25.66 14.19
C GLU A 3 20.81 -25.61 12.68
N GLN A 4 20.11 -26.63 12.16
CA GLN A 4 19.52 -26.55 10.84
C GLN A 4 18.44 -25.49 10.92
N THR A 5 18.81 -24.25 10.60
CA THR A 5 17.90 -23.13 10.44
C THR A 5 16.94 -23.48 9.32
N SER A 6 15.76 -23.99 9.67
CA SER A 6 14.74 -24.35 8.69
C SER A 6 14.40 -23.11 7.87
N ALA A 7 14.58 -23.20 6.56
CA ALA A 7 14.31 -22.07 5.68
C ALA A 7 12.86 -21.60 5.85
N VAL A 8 12.67 -20.28 5.99
CA VAL A 8 11.33 -19.70 5.89
C VAL A 8 10.81 -19.94 4.47
N PRO A 9 9.56 -20.38 4.26
CA PRO A 9 9.09 -20.64 2.90
C PRO A 9 9.15 -19.38 2.03
N ILE A 10 8.64 -18.26 2.53
CA ILE A 10 8.67 -16.97 1.82
C ILE A 10 9.22 -15.87 2.72
N ALA A 11 10.34 -15.26 2.33
CA ALA A 11 10.83 -14.04 2.95
C ALA A 11 10.31 -12.81 2.20
N ILE A 12 9.64 -11.90 2.90
CA ILE A 12 9.21 -10.61 2.39
C ILE A 12 10.21 -9.55 2.88
N VAL A 13 10.91 -8.90 1.96
CA VAL A 13 11.85 -7.83 2.30
C VAL A 13 11.12 -6.49 2.23
N GLY A 14 10.86 -5.86 3.38
CA GLY A 14 10.13 -4.61 3.50
C GLY A 14 8.71 -4.78 4.04
N GLY A 15 8.43 -4.13 5.16
CA GLY A 15 7.15 -4.05 5.87
C GLY A 15 6.36 -2.78 5.57
N GLY A 16 6.56 -2.18 4.40
CA GLY A 16 5.68 -1.11 3.91
C GLY A 16 4.32 -1.62 3.43
N LEU A 17 3.48 -0.73 2.89
CA LEU A 17 2.13 -1.09 2.41
C LEU A 17 2.10 -2.34 1.52
N GLY A 18 3.00 -2.46 0.55
CA GLY A 18 3.06 -3.60 -0.37
C GLY A 18 3.37 -4.92 0.34
N GLY A 19 4.38 -4.93 1.20
CA GLY A 19 4.79 -6.11 1.95
C GLY A 19 3.73 -6.57 2.96
N VAL A 20 3.09 -5.62 3.67
CA VAL A 20 2.02 -5.95 4.61
C VAL A 20 0.76 -6.44 3.90
N VAL A 21 0.36 -5.83 2.78
CA VAL A 21 -0.76 -6.32 1.97
C VAL A 21 -0.48 -7.72 1.42
N LEU A 22 0.74 -7.98 0.94
CA LEU A 22 1.17 -9.31 0.49
C LEU A 22 1.08 -10.33 1.64
N ALA A 23 1.61 -9.99 2.80
CA ALA A 23 1.58 -10.84 3.99
C ALA A 23 0.16 -11.20 4.41
N VAL A 24 -0.79 -10.25 4.41
CA VAL A 24 -2.20 -10.55 4.67
C VAL A 24 -2.75 -11.54 3.63
N GLY A 25 -2.42 -11.33 2.35
CA GLY A 25 -2.84 -12.24 1.27
C GLY A 25 -2.30 -13.66 1.43
N LEU A 26 -1.03 -13.81 1.85
CA LEU A 26 -0.42 -15.11 2.14
C LEU A 26 -1.05 -15.77 3.38
N LEU A 27 -1.30 -14.98 4.43
CA LEU A 27 -1.94 -15.43 5.66
C LEU A 27 -3.32 -16.04 5.38
N GLN A 28 -4.12 -15.37 4.55
CA GLN A 28 -5.45 -15.88 4.16
C GLN A 28 -5.40 -17.21 3.39
N ARG A 29 -4.26 -17.55 2.80
CA ARG A 29 -4.06 -18.76 2.01
C ARG A 29 -3.26 -19.83 2.78
N GLY A 30 -2.94 -19.59 4.06
CA GLY A 30 -2.14 -20.51 4.87
C GLY A 30 -0.70 -20.68 4.36
N VAL A 31 -0.19 -19.74 3.58
CA VAL A 31 1.19 -19.80 3.06
C VAL A 31 2.11 -19.18 4.11
N PRO A 32 3.08 -19.92 4.67
CA PRO A 32 3.97 -19.37 5.68
C PRO A 32 4.91 -18.33 5.08
N PHE A 33 5.11 -17.24 5.80
CA PHE A 33 6.00 -16.15 5.41
C PHE A 33 6.67 -15.53 6.62
N HIS A 34 7.70 -14.73 6.38
CA HIS A 34 8.29 -13.85 7.38
C HIS A 34 8.66 -12.51 6.75
N ILE A 35 8.32 -11.41 7.42
CA ILE A 35 8.66 -10.05 6.99
C ILE A 35 9.98 -9.62 7.67
N TYR A 36 10.90 -9.11 6.87
CA TYR A 36 12.09 -8.40 7.34
C TYR A 36 11.95 -6.91 7.05
N GLU A 37 11.82 -6.10 8.10
CA GLU A 37 11.69 -4.64 8.00
C GLU A 37 12.96 -3.96 8.50
N ALA A 38 13.45 -3.00 7.72
CA ALA A 38 14.66 -2.25 8.03
C ALA A 38 14.47 -1.32 9.24
N ALA A 39 13.30 -0.71 9.38
CA ALA A 39 12.95 0.17 10.49
C ALA A 39 12.77 -0.60 11.81
N LYS A 40 12.82 0.16 12.92
CA LYS A 40 12.60 -0.33 14.29
C LYS A 40 11.15 -0.75 14.60
N GLY A 41 10.23 -0.43 13.69
CA GLY A 41 8.80 -0.64 13.82
C GLY A 41 8.12 -0.23 12.53
N PHE A 42 6.85 -0.59 12.37
CA PHE A 42 6.05 -0.09 11.26
C PHE A 42 5.88 1.42 11.34
N GLY A 43 5.93 2.09 10.19
CA GLY A 43 5.73 3.52 10.12
C GLY A 43 5.81 4.04 8.70
N GLU A 44 5.07 5.12 8.44
CA GLU A 44 5.06 5.83 7.17
C GLU A 44 5.01 7.33 7.39
N ILE A 45 5.59 8.08 6.46
CA ILE A 45 5.50 9.54 6.47
C ILE A 45 4.08 9.91 5.99
N GLY A 46 3.42 10.83 6.71
CA GLY A 46 1.99 11.15 6.65
C GLY A 46 1.46 11.79 5.34
N ALA A 47 1.83 11.25 4.18
CA ALA A 47 1.26 11.63 2.90
C ALA A 47 -0.10 10.95 2.67
N GLY A 48 -0.99 11.64 1.95
CA GLY A 48 -2.19 11.01 1.38
C GLY A 48 -1.82 10.15 0.16
N VAL A 49 -2.47 9.01 0.00
CA VAL A 49 -2.36 8.16 -1.18
C VAL A 49 -3.74 7.89 -1.77
N THR A 50 -3.86 8.01 -3.08
CA THR A 50 -5.12 7.84 -3.80
C THR A 50 -5.19 6.48 -4.49
N PHE A 51 -6.27 5.75 -4.26
CA PHE A 51 -6.53 4.46 -4.89
C PHE A 51 -7.62 4.64 -5.95
N GLY A 52 -7.34 4.15 -7.16
CA GLY A 52 -8.34 4.03 -8.20
C GLY A 52 -9.31 2.88 -7.93
N PRO A 53 -10.44 2.80 -8.66
CA PRO A 53 -11.42 1.72 -8.50
C PRO A 53 -10.82 0.33 -8.64
N ASN A 54 -9.84 0.18 -9.53
CA ASN A 54 -9.09 -1.06 -9.73
C ASN A 54 -8.29 -1.46 -8.49
N ALA A 55 -7.61 -0.50 -7.84
CA ALA A 55 -6.80 -0.78 -6.66
C ALA A 55 -7.69 -1.13 -5.45
N VAL A 56 -8.84 -0.47 -5.29
CA VAL A 56 -9.80 -0.82 -4.24
C VAL A 56 -10.41 -2.21 -4.47
N ARG A 57 -10.74 -2.56 -5.73
CA ARG A 57 -11.16 -3.94 -6.06
C ARG A 57 -10.06 -4.97 -5.80
N ALA A 58 -8.80 -4.63 -6.09
CA ALA A 58 -7.67 -5.51 -5.78
C ALA A 58 -7.54 -5.75 -4.28
N LEU A 59 -7.64 -4.70 -3.43
CA LEU A 59 -7.67 -4.86 -1.98
C LEU A 59 -8.78 -5.83 -1.53
N ALA A 60 -10.00 -5.63 -2.05
CA ALA A 60 -11.15 -6.50 -1.76
C ALA A 60 -10.90 -7.96 -2.14
N SER A 61 -10.19 -8.21 -3.25
CA SER A 61 -9.84 -9.56 -3.70
C SER A 61 -8.71 -10.21 -2.89
N VAL A 62 -7.85 -9.40 -2.25
CA VAL A 62 -6.79 -9.90 -1.37
C VAL A 62 -7.36 -10.28 -0.02
N SER A 63 -8.18 -9.41 0.59
CA SER A 63 -8.80 -9.64 1.89
C SER A 63 -9.95 -8.64 2.14
N VAL A 64 -11.07 -9.15 2.67
CA VAL A 64 -12.16 -8.30 3.17
C VAL A 64 -11.72 -7.40 4.34
N ASP A 65 -10.79 -7.85 5.17
CA ASP A 65 -10.30 -7.08 6.31
C ASP A 65 -9.35 -5.96 5.88
N LEU A 66 -8.60 -6.15 4.78
CA LEU A 66 -7.86 -5.05 4.15
C LEU A 66 -8.80 -3.97 3.62
N LEU A 67 -9.91 -4.38 2.98
CA LEU A 67 -10.92 -3.43 2.50
C LEU A 67 -11.56 -2.67 3.66
N ARG A 68 -11.88 -3.35 4.77
CA ARG A 68 -12.41 -2.70 5.98
C ARG A 68 -11.41 -1.72 6.57
N ALA A 69 -10.15 -2.12 6.72
CA ALA A 69 -9.07 -1.25 7.20
C ALA A 69 -8.89 -0.01 6.32
N TYR A 70 -9.04 -0.17 5.00
CA TYR A 70 -9.02 0.94 4.05
C TYR A 70 -10.22 1.87 4.26
N ASP A 71 -11.44 1.32 4.30
CA ASP A 71 -12.70 2.08 4.46
C ASP A 71 -12.79 2.88 5.77
N LEU A 72 -12.07 2.48 6.82
CA LEU A 72 -12.02 3.21 8.09
C LEU A 72 -11.40 4.61 7.96
N HIS A 73 -10.46 4.78 7.01
CA HIS A 73 -9.64 6.00 6.92
C HIS A 73 -9.78 6.74 5.59
N ILE A 74 -10.65 6.27 4.69
CA ILE A 74 -10.82 6.95 3.40
C ILE A 74 -11.41 8.35 3.55
N THR A 75 -10.87 9.27 2.79
CA THR A 75 -11.47 10.57 2.50
C THR A 75 -12.03 10.58 1.09
N ARG A 76 -13.15 11.28 0.95
CA ARG A 76 -13.87 11.48 -0.30
C ARG A 76 -14.04 12.97 -0.51
N ASN A 77 -14.05 13.41 -1.76
CA ASN A 77 -14.46 14.77 -2.06
C ASN A 77 -15.94 14.92 -1.67
N ALA A 78 -16.23 15.94 -0.88
CA ALA A 78 -17.60 16.39 -0.69
C ALA A 78 -18.01 17.17 -1.95
N GLY A 79 -19.15 16.82 -2.57
CA GLY A 79 -19.71 17.55 -3.71
C GLY A 79 -19.58 16.85 -5.06
N ASP A 80 -19.40 17.63 -6.12
CA ASP A 80 -19.43 17.18 -7.52
C ASP A 80 -18.23 16.28 -7.86
N THR A 81 -18.49 14.99 -8.11
CA THR A 81 -17.48 13.99 -8.47
C THR A 81 -16.98 14.13 -9.92
N GLY A 82 -17.58 15.01 -10.74
CA GLY A 82 -17.13 15.29 -12.10
C GLY A 82 -15.90 16.20 -12.18
N VAL A 83 -15.53 16.85 -11.07
CA VAL A 83 -14.37 17.74 -11.00
C VAL A 83 -13.11 16.92 -10.73
N PHE A 84 -12.13 16.99 -11.63
CA PHE A 84 -10.82 16.36 -11.45
C PHE A 84 -9.92 17.23 -10.57
N ILE A 85 -9.80 18.51 -10.89
CA ILE A 85 -9.05 19.51 -10.11
C ILE A 85 -9.84 20.82 -10.15
N SER A 86 -10.03 21.46 -8.98
CA SER A 86 -10.63 22.80 -8.87
C SER A 86 -9.53 23.80 -8.55
N PHE A 87 -9.42 24.85 -9.36
CA PHE A 87 -8.54 25.98 -9.10
C PHE A 87 -9.34 27.08 -8.43
N ARG A 88 -8.85 27.54 -7.28
CA ARG A 88 -9.45 28.62 -6.50
C ARG A 88 -8.38 29.66 -6.25
N GLN A 89 -8.75 30.93 -6.32
CA GLN A 89 -7.90 32.01 -5.86
C GLN A 89 -7.98 32.02 -4.33
N GLY A 90 -6.81 31.99 -3.68
CA GLY A 90 -6.72 32.08 -2.22
C GLY A 90 -7.39 33.35 -1.71
N THR A 91 -7.84 33.34 -0.45
CA THR A 91 -8.50 34.50 0.17
C THR A 91 -7.63 35.74 0.01
N THR A 92 -8.12 36.74 -0.73
CA THR A 92 -7.55 38.08 -0.69
C THR A 92 -7.80 38.62 0.71
N SER A 93 -6.74 38.72 1.48
CA SER A 93 -6.61 39.40 2.77
C SER A 93 -7.69 40.46 3.06
N GLY A 94 -8.42 40.33 4.19
CA GLY A 94 -9.28 41.42 4.67
C GLY A 94 -10.21 41.19 5.88
N HIS A 95 -10.59 39.98 6.27
CA HIS A 95 -11.54 39.80 7.39
C HIS A 95 -11.22 38.60 8.30
N ASP A 96 -10.49 38.88 9.39
CA ASP A 96 -10.49 38.08 10.63
C ASP A 96 -11.79 38.28 11.43
N SER A 97 -12.92 38.43 10.74
CA SER A 97 -14.24 38.57 11.36
C SER A 97 -15.03 37.32 11.03
N ALA A 98 -15.06 36.37 11.96
CA ALA A 98 -16.06 35.31 11.91
C ALA A 98 -17.45 35.97 11.78
N PRO A 99 -18.33 35.50 10.88
CA PRO A 99 -19.68 36.04 10.78
C PRO A 99 -20.37 35.85 12.12
N SER A 100 -20.90 36.93 12.71
CA SER A 100 -21.58 36.93 14.01
C SER A 100 -22.91 36.16 14.03
N ASN A 101 -23.28 35.60 12.89
CA ASN A 101 -24.54 34.92 12.67
C ASN A 101 -24.11 33.51 12.23
N GLY A 102 -24.43 32.47 13.00
CA GLY A 102 -23.91 31.10 12.86
C GLY A 102 -24.24 30.35 11.56
N GLU A 103 -24.25 31.03 10.42
CA GLU A 103 -24.32 30.44 9.09
C GLU A 103 -22.91 30.05 8.64
N ASN A 104 -22.73 28.75 8.40
CA ASN A 104 -21.50 28.16 7.92
C ASN A 104 -21.32 28.47 6.43
N THR A 105 -21.08 29.74 6.09
CA THR A 105 -20.72 30.14 4.73
C THR A 105 -19.29 29.66 4.49
N ALA A 106 -19.15 28.62 3.68
CA ALA A 106 -17.85 28.15 3.21
C ALA A 106 -17.00 29.36 2.79
N ARG A 107 -15.82 29.49 3.39
CA ARG A 107 -14.92 30.65 3.24
C ARG A 107 -14.88 31.07 1.77
N ASP A 108 -15.28 32.30 1.50
CA ASP A 108 -15.31 32.88 0.15
C ASP A 108 -13.89 32.81 -0.43
N HIS A 109 -13.67 31.83 -1.29
CA HIS A 109 -12.51 31.72 -2.16
C HIS A 109 -13.09 31.87 -3.56
N ASP A 110 -12.59 32.82 -4.33
CA ASP A 110 -13.03 32.95 -5.73
C ASP A 110 -12.67 31.66 -6.46
N HIS A 111 -13.70 30.85 -6.75
CA HIS A 111 -13.58 29.73 -7.65
C HIS A 111 -13.15 30.28 -9.01
N LEU A 112 -12.01 29.82 -9.53
CA LEU A 112 -11.50 30.29 -10.80
C LEU A 112 -12.07 29.44 -11.93
N PHE A 113 -11.80 28.14 -11.89
CA PHE A 113 -12.32 27.17 -12.84
C PHE A 113 -12.09 25.74 -12.36
N ASP A 114 -12.84 24.81 -12.94
CA ASP A 114 -12.65 23.37 -12.76
C ASP A 114 -12.04 22.74 -14.01
N ILE A 115 -11.02 21.91 -13.83
CA ILE A 115 -10.70 20.88 -14.81
C ILE A 115 -11.62 19.70 -14.50
N ARG A 116 -12.55 19.43 -15.41
CA ARG A 116 -13.48 18.30 -15.30
C ARG A 116 -12.95 17.12 -16.10
N GLY A 117 -12.95 15.96 -15.48
CA GLY A 117 -12.59 14.74 -16.19
C GLY A 117 -13.77 14.28 -17.03
N HIS A 118 -13.58 14.07 -18.34
CA HIS A 118 -14.46 13.21 -19.15
C HIS A 118 -14.26 11.73 -18.74
N ILE A 119 -14.41 11.43 -17.45
CA ILE A 119 -14.66 10.06 -17.03
C ILE A 119 -16.18 9.92 -17.18
N THR A 120 -16.61 9.34 -18.29
CA THR A 120 -17.98 8.85 -18.43
C THR A 120 -18.17 7.82 -17.32
N LEU A 121 -18.69 8.26 -16.19
CA LEU A 121 -19.07 7.34 -15.14
C LEU A 121 -20.23 6.49 -15.70
N PRO A 122 -20.28 5.19 -15.37
CA PRO A 122 -21.38 4.34 -15.81
C PRO A 122 -22.73 4.97 -15.38
N PRO A 123 -23.79 4.83 -16.20
CA PRO A 123 -25.10 5.35 -15.86
C PRO A 123 -25.50 4.93 -14.43
N GLY A 124 -25.83 5.89 -13.56
CA GLY A 124 -26.24 5.63 -12.17
C GLY A 124 -25.30 6.16 -11.07
N THR A 125 -24.12 6.67 -11.42
CA THR A 125 -23.30 7.44 -10.47
C THR A 125 -23.78 8.89 -10.43
N THR A 126 -24.50 9.27 -9.38
CA THR A 126 -25.14 10.57 -9.25
C THR A 126 -24.12 11.71 -9.25
N GLN A 127 -24.21 12.60 -10.24
CA GLN A 127 -23.58 13.92 -10.19
C GLN A 127 -24.42 14.80 -9.27
N GLY A 128 -23.88 15.17 -8.12
CA GLY A 128 -24.49 16.14 -7.19
C GLY A 128 -25.71 15.63 -6.40
N PRO A 129 -26.09 16.34 -5.32
CA PRO A 129 -27.12 15.88 -4.41
C PRO A 129 -28.50 15.98 -5.08
N LYS A 130 -29.04 14.85 -5.52
CA LYS A 130 -30.49 14.67 -5.62
C LYS A 130 -30.99 14.06 -4.32
N GLN A 131 -31.95 14.77 -3.75
CA GLN A 131 -32.60 14.54 -2.47
C GLN A 131 -33.13 13.10 -2.33
N GLN A 132 -33.03 12.61 -1.09
CA GLN A 132 -33.78 11.52 -0.46
C GLN A 132 -34.69 10.69 -1.40
N GLN A 133 -34.24 9.50 -1.77
CA GLN A 133 -35.13 8.35 -1.93
C GLN A 133 -34.45 7.10 -1.38
N GLN A 134 -35.13 6.45 -0.43
CA GLN A 134 -34.80 5.13 0.08
C GLN A 134 -34.83 4.14 -1.09
N GLN A 135 -33.67 3.84 -1.67
CA GLN A 135 -33.53 2.74 -2.61
C GLN A 135 -32.51 1.73 -2.07
N GLN A 136 -32.90 0.47 -2.21
CA GLN A 136 -32.19 -0.75 -1.84
C GLN A 136 -30.69 -0.63 -2.08
N GLN A 137 -29.90 -1.21 -1.17
CA GLN A 137 -28.42 -1.19 -1.15
C GLN A 137 -27.82 -1.78 -2.42
N GLN A 138 -27.83 -1.03 -3.52
CA GLN A 138 -26.99 -1.27 -4.67
C GLN A 138 -25.53 -1.15 -4.20
N PRO A 139 -24.60 -2.01 -4.66
CA PRO A 139 -23.20 -1.92 -4.27
C PRO A 139 -22.67 -0.52 -4.64
N ARG A 140 -22.23 0.24 -3.63
CA ARG A 140 -21.76 1.61 -3.79
C ARG A 140 -20.69 1.66 -4.89
N PRO A 141 -20.76 2.60 -5.86
CA PRO A 141 -19.76 2.70 -6.90
C PRO A 141 -18.38 2.89 -6.27
N VAL A 142 -17.45 2.02 -6.63
CA VAL A 142 -16.06 2.08 -6.16
C VAL A 142 -15.41 3.27 -6.87
N LEU A 143 -15.43 4.42 -6.21
CA LEU A 143 -14.85 5.66 -6.73
C LEU A 143 -13.37 5.76 -6.35
N ARG A 144 -12.69 6.72 -6.99
CA ARG A 144 -11.33 7.09 -6.61
C ARG A 144 -11.37 7.71 -5.21
N THR A 145 -10.65 7.13 -4.25
CA THR A 145 -10.65 7.54 -2.85
C THR A 145 -9.22 7.74 -2.35
N SER A 146 -9.04 8.63 -1.38
CA SER A 146 -7.74 8.88 -0.77
C SER A 146 -7.72 8.36 0.65
N VAL A 147 -6.55 7.99 1.15
CA VAL A 147 -6.35 7.59 2.55
C VAL A 147 -5.04 8.18 3.06
N HIS A 148 -4.99 8.53 4.35
CA HIS A 148 -3.73 8.89 4.98
C HIS A 148 -2.85 7.65 5.14
N ARG A 149 -1.70 7.61 4.45
CA ARG A 149 -0.87 6.40 4.32
C ARG A 149 -0.51 5.76 5.66
N ALA A 150 -0.10 6.58 6.63
CA ALA A 150 0.27 6.09 7.95
C ALA A 150 -0.92 5.47 8.70
N ARG A 151 -2.11 6.09 8.61
CA ARG A 151 -3.31 5.55 9.28
C ARG A 151 -3.74 4.23 8.65
N PHE A 152 -3.65 4.14 7.33
CA PHE A 152 -3.93 2.88 6.65
C PHE A 152 -2.93 1.79 7.06
N LEU A 153 -1.63 2.11 7.09
CA LEU A 153 -0.62 1.17 7.56
C LEU A 153 -0.90 0.71 9.00
N ASP A 154 -1.19 1.65 9.90
CA ASP A 154 -1.50 1.37 11.31
C ASP A 154 -2.66 0.36 11.46
N GLU A 155 -3.67 0.41 10.57
CA GLU A 155 -4.75 -0.58 10.61
C GLU A 155 -4.34 -1.95 10.07
N ILE A 156 -3.66 -1.99 8.92
CA ILE A 156 -3.38 -3.28 8.26
C ILE A 156 -2.30 -4.08 8.97
N VAL A 157 -1.38 -3.44 9.70
CA VAL A 157 -0.36 -4.16 10.48
C VAL A 157 -0.96 -4.96 11.64
N LYS A 158 -2.14 -4.55 12.15
CA LYS A 158 -2.88 -5.29 13.18
C LYS A 158 -3.39 -6.65 12.69
N LEU A 159 -3.42 -6.86 11.37
CA LEU A 159 -3.84 -8.12 10.74
C LEU A 159 -2.70 -9.15 10.67
N ILE A 160 -1.45 -8.73 10.97
CA ILE A 160 -0.27 -9.60 10.88
C ILE A 160 0.14 -10.06 12.28
N PRO A 161 0.41 -11.37 12.49
CA PRO A 161 0.97 -11.85 13.74
C PRO A 161 2.31 -11.17 14.03
N PRO A 162 2.53 -10.60 15.23
CA PRO A 162 3.81 -9.96 15.58
C PRO A 162 5.02 -10.89 15.43
N SER A 163 4.83 -12.20 15.58
CA SER A 163 5.88 -13.21 15.41
C SER A 163 6.34 -13.41 13.97
N ALA A 164 5.56 -12.97 12.98
CA ALA A 164 5.87 -13.10 11.55
C ALA A 164 6.70 -11.93 11.01
N VAL A 165 7.27 -11.11 11.91
CA VAL A 165 7.98 -9.87 11.56
C VAL A 165 9.27 -9.77 12.37
N SER A 166 10.36 -9.38 11.71
CA SER A 166 11.59 -8.98 12.36
C SER A 166 11.97 -7.56 11.91
N PHE A 167 12.06 -6.67 12.88
CA PHE A 167 12.49 -5.28 12.71
C PHE A 167 14.01 -5.16 12.79
N ASN A 168 14.54 -4.02 12.34
CA ASN A 168 15.99 -3.75 12.24
C ASN A 168 16.73 -4.76 11.34
N LYS A 169 16.03 -5.32 10.35
CA LYS A 169 16.56 -6.30 9.40
C LYS A 169 16.67 -5.69 8.01
N ALA A 170 17.54 -4.69 7.88
CA ALA A 170 17.83 -4.11 6.58
C ALA A 170 18.72 -5.07 5.78
N VAL A 171 18.20 -5.60 4.67
CA VAL A 171 18.94 -6.51 3.79
C VAL A 171 20.06 -5.75 3.09
N THR A 172 21.25 -6.35 3.05
CA THR A 172 22.45 -5.79 2.40
C THR A 172 22.82 -6.56 1.13
N SER A 173 22.61 -7.88 1.13
CA SER A 173 22.84 -8.73 -0.03
C SER A 173 21.94 -9.97 -0.01
N ILE A 174 21.73 -10.52 -1.20
CA ILE A 174 20.97 -11.74 -1.43
C ILE A 174 21.89 -12.69 -2.21
N GLN A 175 21.95 -13.94 -1.79
CA GLN A 175 22.73 -14.98 -2.45
C GLN A 175 21.79 -16.13 -2.81
N GLY A 176 21.73 -16.46 -4.10
CA GLY A 176 21.02 -17.65 -4.58
C GLY A 176 21.80 -18.91 -4.19
N SER A 177 21.12 -20.06 -4.23
CA SER A 177 21.81 -21.33 -4.09
C SER A 177 22.68 -21.58 -5.33
N PRO A 178 23.90 -22.10 -5.18
CA PRO A 178 24.83 -22.32 -6.30
C PRO A 178 24.27 -23.23 -7.42
N ASP A 179 23.18 -23.96 -7.19
CA ASP A 179 22.56 -24.85 -8.18
C ASP A 179 21.56 -24.17 -9.13
N THR A 180 21.22 -22.88 -8.95
CA THR A 180 20.14 -22.24 -9.73
C THR A 180 20.48 -21.84 -11.16
N ASP A 181 21.69 -22.14 -11.65
CA ASP A 181 22.08 -21.86 -13.04
C ASP A 181 21.61 -22.93 -14.04
N THR A 182 20.82 -23.92 -13.58
CA THR A 182 20.33 -25.00 -14.42
C THR A 182 18.84 -24.85 -14.69
N ASP A 183 18.50 -24.49 -15.94
CA ASP A 183 17.24 -24.72 -16.65
C ASP A 183 15.91 -24.36 -15.94
N VAL A 184 15.00 -23.64 -16.63
CA VAL A 184 13.66 -23.29 -16.11
C VAL A 184 12.81 -24.52 -15.74
N ASN A 185 13.25 -25.72 -16.16
CA ASN A 185 12.62 -27.00 -15.85
C ASN A 185 13.22 -27.72 -14.64
N THR A 186 14.29 -27.22 -14.03
CA THR A 186 14.90 -27.87 -12.86
C THR A 186 14.08 -27.53 -11.62
N VAL A 187 13.39 -28.53 -11.08
CA VAL A 187 12.61 -28.40 -9.84
C VAL A 187 13.58 -28.04 -8.72
N ALA A 188 13.39 -26.87 -8.11
CA ALA A 188 14.23 -26.39 -7.01
C ALA A 188 14.41 -27.49 -5.95
N ASN A 189 15.65 -27.90 -5.71
CA ASN A 189 15.97 -28.89 -4.71
C ASN A 189 15.67 -28.30 -3.32
N ALA A 190 15.33 -29.12 -2.32
CA ALA A 190 15.06 -28.64 -0.96
C ALA A 190 16.25 -27.89 -0.30
N ASN A 191 17.45 -28.00 -0.87
CA ASN A 191 18.66 -27.25 -0.47
C ASN A 191 18.90 -25.96 -1.28
N SER A 192 17.99 -25.58 -2.18
CA SER A 192 18.07 -24.37 -3.00
C SER A 192 17.63 -23.10 -2.25
N ALA A 193 17.97 -23.01 -0.96
CA ALA A 193 17.59 -21.87 -0.15
C ALA A 193 18.37 -20.61 -0.59
N VAL A 194 17.64 -19.51 -0.72
CA VAL A 194 18.18 -18.17 -0.89
C VAL A 194 18.63 -17.65 0.48
N THR A 195 19.83 -17.08 0.55
CA THR A 195 20.37 -16.48 1.77
C THR A 195 20.23 -14.97 1.72
N LEU A 196 19.60 -14.40 2.75
CA LEU A 196 19.51 -12.97 3.02
C LEU A 196 20.58 -12.60 4.04
N HIS A 197 21.33 -11.53 3.79
CA HIS A 197 22.27 -10.93 4.74
C HIS A 197 21.76 -9.58 5.20
N PHE A 198 21.91 -9.28 6.49
CA PHE A 198 21.38 -8.07 7.10
C PHE A 198 22.47 -7.13 7.63
N THR A 199 22.13 -5.86 7.84
CA THR A 199 23.05 -4.83 8.37
C THR A 199 23.56 -5.12 9.77
N ASP A 200 22.85 -5.92 10.56
CA ASP A 200 23.25 -6.32 11.92
C ASP A 200 24.24 -7.49 11.94
N GLY A 201 24.67 -7.98 10.76
CA GLY A 201 25.58 -9.11 10.60
C GLY A 201 24.91 -10.48 10.66
N SER A 202 23.60 -10.55 10.90
CA SER A 202 22.85 -11.81 10.84
C SER A 202 22.47 -12.19 9.41
N SER A 203 21.99 -13.43 9.25
CA SER A 203 21.48 -13.95 7.98
C SER A 203 20.21 -14.78 8.19
N ALA A 204 19.44 -14.96 7.13
CA ALA A 204 18.26 -15.84 7.10
C ALA A 204 18.21 -16.67 5.81
N LEU A 205 17.71 -17.89 5.93
CA LEU A 205 17.46 -18.78 4.79
C LEU A 205 15.97 -18.72 4.40
N ALA A 206 15.70 -18.64 3.10
CA ALA A 206 14.35 -18.67 2.56
C ALA A 206 14.24 -19.54 1.31
N SER A 207 13.07 -20.17 1.09
CA SER A 207 12.83 -20.91 -0.16
C SER A 207 12.56 -19.95 -1.32
N ALA A 208 11.94 -18.80 -1.04
CA ALA A 208 11.76 -17.71 -1.99
C ALA A 208 11.88 -16.36 -1.28
N VAL A 209 12.31 -15.34 -2.02
CA VAL A 209 12.42 -13.95 -1.56
C VAL A 209 11.54 -13.06 -2.43
N ILE A 210 10.72 -12.21 -1.80
CA ILE A 210 9.90 -11.20 -2.48
C ILE A 210 10.33 -9.81 -2.02
N GLY A 211 10.81 -9.00 -2.96
CA GLY A 211 11.23 -7.63 -2.72
C GLY A 211 10.05 -6.67 -2.63
N CYS A 212 9.77 -6.19 -1.42
CA CYS A 212 8.80 -5.12 -1.12
C CYS A 212 9.51 -3.91 -0.48
N ASP A 213 10.79 -3.71 -0.82
CA ASP A 213 11.78 -2.82 -0.21
C ASP A 213 11.88 -1.44 -0.89
N GLY A 214 10.84 -1.06 -1.62
CA GLY A 214 10.62 0.31 -2.08
C GLY A 214 11.60 0.81 -3.15
N ILE A 215 11.70 2.14 -3.25
CA ILE A 215 12.42 2.80 -4.35
C ILE A 215 13.92 2.50 -4.34
N LYS A 216 14.53 2.25 -3.16
CA LYS A 216 15.95 1.90 -3.00
C LYS A 216 16.17 0.39 -2.81
N SER A 217 15.41 -0.42 -3.56
CA SER A 217 15.38 -1.88 -3.43
C SER A 217 16.75 -2.55 -3.64
N VAL A 218 17.16 -3.34 -2.64
CA VAL A 218 18.30 -4.27 -2.73
C VAL A 218 17.90 -5.49 -3.56
N THR A 219 16.65 -5.93 -3.42
CA THR A 219 16.12 -7.06 -4.20
C THR A 219 16.15 -6.77 -5.70
N ARG A 220 15.85 -5.53 -6.12
CA ARG A 220 15.94 -5.09 -7.52
C ARG A 220 17.38 -5.15 -8.04
N SER A 221 18.36 -4.79 -7.21
CA SER A 221 19.78 -4.89 -7.57
C SER A 221 20.25 -6.35 -7.69
N TYR A 222 19.69 -7.26 -6.90
CA TYR A 222 19.96 -8.69 -7.06
C TYR A 222 19.41 -9.22 -8.39
N VAL A 223 18.17 -8.88 -8.74
CA VAL A 223 17.51 -9.37 -9.97
C VAL A 223 18.13 -8.78 -11.25
N HIS A 224 18.48 -7.49 -11.24
CA HIS A 224 18.99 -6.81 -12.43
C HIS A 224 20.53 -6.64 -12.46
N GLY A 225 21.23 -7.10 -11.43
CA GLY A 225 22.65 -6.80 -11.24
C GLY A 225 22.90 -5.31 -10.99
N SER A 226 24.11 -4.84 -11.31
CA SER A 226 24.56 -3.46 -11.07
C SER A 226 24.26 -2.48 -12.23
N GLY A 227 23.41 -2.89 -13.18
CA GLY A 227 23.09 -2.12 -14.38
C GLY A 227 22.19 -0.89 -14.14
N PRO A 228 21.91 -0.09 -15.19
CA PRO A 228 21.06 1.10 -15.11
C PRO A 228 19.64 0.78 -14.59
N SER A 229 19.11 -0.39 -14.94
CA SER A 229 17.80 -0.89 -14.52
C SER A 229 17.69 -1.16 -13.01
N ALA A 230 18.82 -1.27 -12.29
CA ALA A 230 18.81 -1.43 -10.84
C ALA A 230 18.69 -0.10 -10.08
N ARG A 231 18.94 1.03 -10.74
CA ARG A 231 18.91 2.35 -10.10
C ARG A 231 17.47 2.87 -9.97
N PRO A 232 17.14 3.59 -8.88
CA PRO A 232 15.84 4.24 -8.73
C PRO A 232 15.61 5.35 -9.75
#